data_AF-A0A087HQ01-F1
#
_entry.id   AF-A0A087HQ01-F1
#
_cell.length_a   1.000
_cell.length_b   1.000
_cell.length_c   1.000
_cell.angle_alpha   90.00
_cell.angle_beta   90.00
_cell.angle_gamma   90.00
#
_symmetry.space_group_name_H-M   'P 1'
#
loop_
_entity.id
_entity.type
_entity.pdbx_description
1 polymer ?
#
loop_
_entity_poly.entity_id
_entity_poly.type
_entity_poly.pdbx_seq_one_letter_code
_entity_poly.pdbx_strand_id
1 'polypeptide(L)'
;MTKMVKVKGPFGRFWIGVCVGIVSAIVIGLSRGNWKAMQSSTIFFTVPVRVRSVLTPANPTTDRASMATSSSSTGPKWTQKTITLPPLKRGCHLITPKIVKEIGKDLSDFNCGLAHVFLQHTSASLTINENYDPDVQADTETFLNRIVPEGNSAPWRHTMEGPDDMPAHIKSSMFGCQLTIPITKGKLNMGTWQGIWLCEHRDAPTPRRVVVTLNGI
;
A
#
# COMPACT_ATOMS: atom_id res chain seq x y z
N MET A 1 -20.18 0.44 21.76
CA MET A 1 -21.09 1.04 22.76
C MET A 1 -20.90 2.55 22.74
N THR A 2 -21.86 3.28 22.16
CA THR A 2 -21.80 4.75 22.06
C THR A 2 -22.17 5.34 23.42
N LYS A 3 -21.25 6.09 24.05
CA LYS A 3 -21.53 6.79 25.31
C LYS A 3 -21.92 8.22 24.97
N MET A 4 -23.12 8.62 25.34
CA MET A 4 -23.59 10.00 25.17
C MET A 4 -23.25 10.82 26.39
N VAL A 5 -22.56 11.94 26.19
CA VAL A 5 -22.17 12.86 27.26
C VAL A 5 -22.85 14.22 27.03
N LYS A 6 -23.43 14.76 28.09
CA LYS A 6 -24.14 16.05 28.09
C LYS A 6 -23.15 17.14 28.47
N VAL A 7 -22.94 18.11 27.58
CA VAL A 7 -21.99 19.22 27.79
C VAL A 7 -22.72 20.55 27.76
N LYS A 8 -22.34 21.49 28.65
CA LYS A 8 -22.89 22.85 28.70
C LYS A 8 -21.86 23.83 28.15
N GLY A 9 -22.20 24.50 27.06
CA GLY A 9 -21.36 25.52 26.42
C GLY A 9 -22.03 26.90 26.40
N PRO A 10 -21.35 27.93 25.85
CA PRO A 10 -21.81 29.32 25.86
C PRO A 10 -23.11 29.56 25.09
N PHE A 11 -23.57 28.61 24.26
CA PHE A 11 -24.81 28.69 23.48
C PHE A 11 -25.88 27.65 23.89
N GLY A 12 -25.71 26.97 25.04
CA GLY A 12 -26.70 26.00 25.56
C GLY A 12 -26.13 24.62 25.89
N ARG A 13 -27.02 23.66 26.18
CA ARG A 13 -26.67 22.26 26.45
C ARG A 13 -26.85 21.42 25.19
N PHE A 14 -25.82 20.68 24.80
CA PHE A 14 -25.87 19.79 23.65
C PHE A 14 -25.36 18.40 24.02
N TRP A 15 -25.76 17.41 23.24
CA TRP A 15 -25.39 16.01 23.41
C TRP A 15 -24.33 15.63 22.39
N ILE A 16 -23.21 15.08 22.86
CA ILE A 16 -22.14 14.59 21.99
C ILE A 16 -22.13 13.06 22.10
N GLY A 17 -22.26 12.39 20.95
CA GLY A 17 -22.06 10.95 20.82
C GLY A 17 -20.58 10.66 20.64
N VAL A 18 -19.97 9.92 21.57
CA VAL A 18 -18.58 9.47 21.44
C VAL A 18 -18.59 8.01 20.98
N CYS A 19 -18.18 7.77 19.74
CA CYS A 19 -17.82 6.45 19.23
C CYS A 19 -16.28 6.33 19.22
N VAL A 20 -15.77 5.21 19.71
CA VAL A 20 -14.33 4.95 19.77
C VAL A 20 -13.78 4.91 18.34
N GLY A 21 -12.86 5.83 18.02
CA GLY A 21 -12.02 5.76 16.81
C GLY A 21 -12.03 6.99 15.91
N ILE A 22 -13.10 7.79 15.88
CA ILE A 22 -13.18 9.02 15.07
C ILE A 22 -14.07 10.03 15.80
N VAL A 23 -13.52 11.18 16.21
CA VAL A 23 -14.33 12.32 16.66
C VAL A 23 -14.57 13.22 15.45
N SER A 24 -15.61 12.93 14.69
CA SER A 24 -16.17 13.89 13.74
C SER A 24 -17.29 14.66 14.46
N ALA A 25 -17.04 15.91 14.80
CA ALA A 25 -18.11 16.81 15.20
C ALA A 25 -18.79 17.33 13.93
N ILE A 26 -19.95 16.76 13.58
CA ILE A 26 -20.85 17.37 12.59
C ILE A 26 -21.73 18.35 13.35
N VAL A 27 -21.51 19.65 13.14
CA VAL A 27 -22.44 20.69 13.60
C VAL A 27 -23.56 20.77 12.57
N ILE A 28 -24.70 20.10 12.83
CA ILE A 28 -25.93 20.34 12.06
C ILE A 28 -26.69 21.46 12.75
N GLY A 29 -26.48 22.69 12.28
CA GLY A 29 -27.32 23.83 12.62
C GLY A 29 -28.50 23.91 11.66
N LEU A 30 -29.71 23.56 12.12
CA LEU A 30 -30.94 23.97 11.44
C LEU A 30 -31.24 25.42 11.83
N SER A 31 -30.96 26.36 10.93
CA SER A 31 -31.52 27.70 11.01
C SER A 31 -32.02 28.14 9.64
N ARG A 32 -33.27 28.61 9.61
CA ARG A 32 -33.91 29.16 8.42
C ARG A 32 -33.21 30.46 8.02
N GLY A 33 -32.69 30.51 6.80
CA GLY A 33 -32.39 31.75 6.08
C GLY A 33 -30.96 32.30 6.25
N ASN A 34 -30.28 32.43 5.11
CA ASN A 34 -29.04 33.16 4.82
C ASN A 34 -27.69 32.51 5.21
N TRP A 35 -26.94 32.17 4.17
CA TRP A 35 -25.57 31.67 4.21
C TRP A 35 -24.57 32.83 4.30
N LYS A 36 -23.74 32.86 5.35
CA LYS A 36 -22.41 33.52 5.33
C LYS A 36 -21.37 32.53 5.83
N ALA A 37 -20.24 32.44 5.13
CA ALA A 37 -19.14 31.54 5.46
C ALA A 37 -18.50 31.92 6.79
N MET A 38 -18.39 30.96 7.72
CA MET A 38 -17.67 31.09 8.98
C MET A 38 -16.31 30.41 8.84
N GLN A 39 -15.23 31.13 9.17
CA GLN A 39 -13.85 30.63 9.10
C GLN A 39 -13.66 29.43 10.03
N SER A 40 -13.11 28.33 9.48
CA SER A 40 -12.77 27.12 10.24
C SER A 40 -11.43 27.31 10.93
N SER A 41 -11.43 27.39 12.27
CA SER A 41 -10.20 27.29 13.06
C SER A 41 -9.95 25.83 13.42
N THR A 42 -8.88 25.25 12.87
CA THR A 42 -8.45 23.87 13.15
C THR A 42 -7.73 23.82 14.50
N ILE A 43 -8.27 23.06 15.46
CA ILE A 43 -7.59 22.74 16.72
C ILE A 43 -6.84 21.43 16.53
N PHE A 44 -5.51 21.46 16.62
CA PHE A 44 -4.67 20.25 16.58
C PHE A 44 -4.71 19.55 17.94
N PHE A 45 -5.24 18.32 17.98
CA PHE A 45 -4.99 17.39 19.09
C PHE A 45 -3.87 16.44 18.68
N THR A 46 -2.72 16.54 19.35
CA THR A 46 -1.64 15.56 19.23
C THR A 46 -1.97 14.35 20.11
N VAL A 47 -2.34 13.24 19.49
CA VAL A 47 -2.35 11.94 20.17
C VAL A 47 -0.95 11.37 20.05
N PRO A 48 -0.24 11.07 21.16
CA PRO A 48 1.09 10.47 21.06
C PRO A 48 0.97 9.04 20.52
N VAL A 49 1.40 8.84 19.27
CA VAL A 49 1.60 7.50 18.71
C VAL A 49 2.83 6.89 19.38
N ARG A 50 2.62 5.83 20.16
CA ARG A 50 3.70 5.12 20.83
C ARG A 50 4.42 4.21 19.84
N VAL A 51 5.55 4.66 19.30
CA VAL A 51 6.48 3.80 18.55
C VAL A 51 7.23 2.92 19.56
N ARG A 52 7.05 1.60 19.51
CA ARG A 52 7.95 0.66 20.19
C ARG A 52 9.16 0.44 19.28
N SER A 53 10.26 1.13 19.59
CA SER A 53 11.58 0.71 19.12
C SER A 53 11.91 -0.63 19.78
N VAL A 54 12.20 -1.66 18.97
CA VAL A 54 12.75 -2.94 19.45
C VAL A 54 14.19 -2.98 18.99
N LEU A 55 15.05 -2.28 19.73
CA LEU A 55 16.49 -2.55 19.76
C LEU A 55 16.83 -2.86 21.22
N THR A 56 16.82 -4.15 21.55
CA THR A 56 17.38 -4.66 22.81
C THR A 56 18.89 -4.82 22.60
N PRO A 57 19.76 -4.14 23.36
CA PRO A 57 21.16 -4.50 23.42
C PRO A 57 21.29 -5.83 24.16
N ALA A 58 21.95 -6.81 23.55
CA ALA A 58 22.31 -8.05 24.23
C ALA A 58 23.39 -7.76 25.28
N ASN A 59 23.12 -8.09 26.55
CA ASN A 59 24.12 -8.10 27.62
C ASN A 59 24.73 -9.51 27.69
N PRO A 60 26.05 -9.70 27.60
CA PRO A 60 26.65 -11.02 27.69
C PRO A 60 26.86 -11.39 29.18
N THR A 61 25.95 -12.20 29.73
CA THR A 61 26.26 -13.01 30.91
C THR A 61 26.69 -14.39 30.44
N THR A 62 27.96 -14.71 30.70
CA THR A 62 28.58 -16.02 30.57
C THR A 62 27.82 -17.06 31.37
N ASP A 63 27.26 -18.07 30.70
CA ASP A 63 27.11 -19.41 31.23
C ASP A 63 27.37 -20.43 30.12
N ARG A 64 28.34 -21.31 30.38
CA ARG A 64 28.93 -22.24 29.43
C ARG A 64 28.27 -23.60 29.64
N ALA A 65 27.31 -23.98 28.80
CA ALA A 65 26.86 -25.36 28.67
C ALA A 65 26.36 -25.68 27.25
N SER A 66 26.93 -26.76 26.72
CA SER A 66 26.70 -27.45 25.46
C SER A 66 25.28 -27.45 24.87
N MET A 67 25.14 -26.91 23.66
CA MET A 67 24.35 -27.51 22.58
C MET A 67 24.97 -27.10 21.24
N ALA A 68 25.42 -28.09 20.46
CA ALA A 68 25.79 -27.90 19.07
C ALA A 68 24.52 -27.53 18.29
N THR A 69 24.20 -26.24 18.28
CA THR A 69 23.15 -25.67 17.45
C THR A 69 23.86 -25.02 16.28
N SER A 70 23.55 -25.46 15.07
CA SER A 70 24.01 -24.85 13.83
C SER A 70 23.84 -23.33 13.93
N SER A 71 24.96 -22.61 14.02
CA SER A 71 24.99 -21.16 14.02
C SER A 71 24.49 -20.67 12.66
N SER A 72 23.17 -20.50 12.51
CA SER A 72 22.62 -19.75 11.39
C SER A 72 23.21 -18.36 11.48
N SER A 73 24.00 -17.96 10.49
CA SER A 73 24.63 -16.65 10.46
C SER A 73 23.56 -15.57 10.65
N THR A 74 23.61 -14.88 11.80
CA THR A 74 22.81 -13.70 12.17
C THR A 74 23.35 -12.43 11.49
N GLY A 75 23.99 -12.59 10.33
CA GLY A 75 24.46 -11.48 9.51
C GLY A 75 23.37 -11.01 8.55
N PRO A 76 23.50 -9.79 8.02
CA PRO A 76 22.62 -9.32 6.96
C PRO A 76 22.74 -10.23 5.73
N LYS A 77 21.59 -10.60 5.17
CA LYS A 77 21.44 -11.47 4.01
C LYS A 77 20.78 -10.68 2.88
N TRP A 78 21.11 -11.07 1.67
CA TRP A 78 20.43 -10.64 0.46
C TRP A 78 20.07 -11.86 -0.36
N THR A 79 18.87 -11.84 -0.93
CA THR A 79 18.46 -12.78 -1.98
C THR A 79 17.71 -12.00 -3.04
N GLN A 80 17.84 -12.42 -4.29
CA GLN A 80 17.17 -11.80 -5.40
C GLN A 80 16.61 -12.87 -6.33
N LYS A 81 15.34 -12.71 -6.70
CA LYS A 81 14.64 -13.62 -7.59
C LYS A 81 13.89 -12.83 -8.65
N THR A 82 14.00 -13.27 -9.90
CA THR A 82 13.18 -12.74 -11.00
C THR A 82 11.99 -13.66 -11.22
N ILE A 83 10.79 -13.09 -11.23
CA ILE A 83 9.51 -13.76 -11.42
C ILE A 83 8.92 -13.29 -12.74
N THR A 84 8.48 -14.23 -13.57
CA THR A 84 7.73 -13.93 -14.80
C THR A 84 6.26 -14.17 -14.54
N LEU A 85 5.47 -13.10 -14.61
CA LEU A 85 4.01 -13.16 -14.58
C LEU A 85 3.52 -13.43 -16.01
N PRO A 86 2.52 -14.31 -16.19
CA PRO A 86 1.91 -14.50 -17.51
C PRO A 86 1.26 -13.18 -17.97
N PRO A 87 1.00 -13.00 -19.27
CA PRO A 87 0.21 -11.88 -19.76
C PRO A 87 -1.13 -11.84 -19.01
N LEU A 88 -1.42 -10.73 -18.36
CA LEU A 88 -2.72 -10.47 -17.75
C LEU A 88 -3.45 -9.51 -18.67
N LYS A 89 -4.76 -9.69 -18.87
CA LYS A 89 -5.56 -8.70 -19.61
C LYS A 89 -5.39 -7.30 -19.01
N ARG A 90 -5.66 -6.25 -19.77
CA ARG A 90 -5.71 -4.89 -19.24
C ARG A 90 -6.53 -4.77 -17.95
N GLY A 91 -6.04 -3.95 -17.03
CA GLY A 91 -6.66 -3.64 -15.74
C GLY A 91 -5.73 -3.86 -14.56
N CYS A 92 -6.28 -3.74 -13.35
CA CYS A 92 -5.57 -3.98 -12.10
C CYS A 92 -5.75 -5.43 -11.65
N HIS A 93 -4.67 -6.08 -11.20
CA HIS A 93 -4.68 -7.49 -10.80
C HIS A 93 -3.97 -7.71 -9.49
N LEU A 94 -4.62 -8.39 -8.55
CA LEU A 94 -3.97 -8.86 -7.32
C LEU A 94 -2.92 -9.94 -7.62
N ILE A 95 -1.64 -9.62 -7.44
CA ILE A 95 -0.51 -10.54 -7.68
C ILE A 95 0.18 -11.02 -6.41
N THR A 96 -0.23 -10.55 -5.21
CA THR A 96 0.33 -10.98 -3.92
C THR A 96 0.50 -12.50 -3.81
N PRO A 97 -0.51 -13.35 -4.13
CA PRO A 97 -0.37 -14.79 -3.97
C PRO A 97 0.72 -15.38 -4.86
N LYS A 98 0.89 -14.85 -6.07
CA LYS A 98 1.94 -15.29 -7.02
C LYS A 98 3.33 -14.90 -6.50
N ILE A 99 3.49 -13.66 -6.05
CA ILE A 99 4.77 -13.18 -5.50
C ILE A 99 5.16 -13.99 -4.26
N VAL A 100 4.25 -14.12 -3.29
CA VAL A 100 4.51 -14.87 -2.03
C VAL A 100 4.80 -16.34 -2.31
N LYS A 101 4.11 -16.97 -3.25
CA LYS A 101 4.41 -18.36 -3.65
C LYS A 101 5.84 -18.49 -4.15
N GLU A 102 6.30 -17.57 -4.99
CA GLU A 102 7.63 -17.63 -5.60
C GLU A 102 8.76 -17.34 -4.62
N ILE A 103 8.58 -16.39 -3.70
CA ILE A 103 9.63 -16.00 -2.75
C ILE A 103 9.52 -16.71 -1.39
N GLY A 104 8.46 -17.47 -1.14
CA GLY A 104 8.09 -17.92 0.20
C GLY A 104 9.19 -18.68 0.95
N LYS A 105 9.95 -19.52 0.23
CA LYS A 105 11.10 -20.26 0.79
C LYS A 105 12.22 -19.32 1.24
N ASP A 106 12.58 -18.35 0.40
CA ASP A 106 13.66 -17.42 0.74
C ASP A 106 13.18 -16.41 1.79
N LEU A 107 11.91 -16.00 1.71
CA LEU A 107 11.28 -15.06 2.64
C LEU A 107 11.26 -15.59 4.07
N SER A 108 11.07 -16.90 4.28
CA SER A 108 11.05 -17.50 5.62
C SER A 108 12.37 -17.38 6.38
N ASP A 109 13.48 -17.13 5.67
CA ASP A 109 14.81 -16.99 6.27
C ASP A 109 15.08 -15.60 6.86
N PHE A 110 14.15 -14.65 6.68
CA PHE A 110 14.25 -13.27 7.15
C PHE A 110 13.32 -13.00 8.33
N ASN A 111 13.88 -12.69 9.49
CA ASN A 111 13.12 -12.25 10.65
C ASN A 111 12.75 -10.76 10.58
N CYS A 112 13.64 -9.91 10.05
CA CYS A 112 13.40 -8.47 9.88
C CYS A 112 14.12 -7.95 8.64
N GLY A 113 13.43 -7.22 7.77
CA GLY A 113 14.04 -6.74 6.53
C GLY A 113 13.11 -5.93 5.65
N LEU A 114 13.50 -5.80 4.38
CA LEU A 114 12.71 -5.19 3.32
C LEU A 114 12.64 -6.14 2.12
N ALA A 115 11.50 -6.15 1.46
CA ALA A 115 11.28 -6.73 0.15
C ALA A 115 11.11 -5.59 -0.84
N HIS A 116 12.09 -5.39 -1.72
CA HIS A 116 11.98 -4.49 -2.86
C HIS A 116 11.46 -5.28 -4.06
N VAL A 117 10.36 -4.82 -4.64
CA VAL A 117 9.69 -5.44 -5.78
C VAL A 117 9.76 -4.46 -6.95
N PHE A 118 10.48 -4.82 -8.01
CA PHE A 118 10.74 -3.96 -9.16
C PHE A 118 10.21 -4.58 -10.45
N LEU A 119 9.33 -3.88 -11.13
CA LEU A 119 8.77 -4.26 -12.43
C LEU A 119 9.69 -3.75 -13.54
N GLN A 120 10.20 -4.67 -14.37
CA GLN A 120 11.10 -4.34 -15.49
C GLN A 120 10.31 -3.95 -16.76
N HIS A 121 9.32 -3.07 -16.62
CA HIS A 121 8.41 -2.64 -17.70
C HIS A 121 8.03 -1.18 -17.50
N THR A 122 7.83 -0.46 -18.60
CA THR A 122 7.49 0.96 -18.61
C THR A 122 6.03 1.23 -18.98
N SER A 123 5.29 0.21 -19.42
CA SER A 123 3.88 0.26 -19.83
C SER A 123 2.93 -0.52 -18.89
N ALA A 124 3.43 -0.90 -17.72
CA ALA A 124 2.67 -1.49 -16.62
C ALA A 124 3.25 -0.96 -15.31
N SER A 125 2.51 -1.07 -14.21
CA SER A 125 2.94 -0.52 -12.91
C SER A 125 2.61 -1.42 -11.73
N LEU A 126 3.22 -1.11 -10.59
CA LEU A 126 2.94 -1.76 -9.31
C LEU A 126 2.31 -0.76 -8.35
N THR A 127 1.33 -1.23 -7.59
CA THR A 127 0.75 -0.45 -6.47
C THR A 127 0.35 -1.39 -5.33
N ILE A 128 0.12 -0.82 -4.15
CA ILE A 128 -0.47 -1.53 -3.01
C ILE A 128 -1.84 -0.92 -2.75
N ASN A 129 -2.88 -1.74 -2.85
CA ASN A 129 -4.26 -1.31 -2.61
C ASN A 129 -5.10 -2.45 -2.02
N GLU A 130 -6.41 -2.27 -1.92
CA GLU A 130 -7.33 -3.23 -1.33
C GLU A 130 -7.21 -4.64 -1.95
N ASN A 131 -7.30 -5.71 -1.16
CA ASN A 131 -7.15 -7.09 -1.64
C ASN A 131 -8.44 -7.92 -1.56
N TYR A 132 -9.57 -7.31 -1.22
CA TYR A 132 -10.83 -8.01 -0.93
C TYR A 132 -11.87 -7.81 -2.02
N ASP A 133 -12.27 -6.57 -2.29
CA ASP A 133 -13.31 -6.26 -3.26
C ASP A 133 -12.73 -6.06 -4.69
N PRO A 134 -13.11 -6.89 -5.67
CA PRO A 134 -12.67 -6.71 -7.06
C PRO A 134 -13.18 -5.42 -7.71
N ASP A 135 -14.25 -4.79 -7.20
CA ASP A 135 -14.76 -3.54 -7.76
C ASP A 135 -13.73 -2.41 -7.62
N VAL A 136 -12.91 -2.43 -6.57
CA VAL A 136 -11.81 -1.45 -6.40
C VAL A 136 -10.80 -1.54 -7.57
N GLN A 137 -10.55 -2.74 -8.10
CA GLN A 137 -9.66 -2.93 -9.26
C GLN A 137 -10.32 -2.38 -10.54
N ALA A 138 -11.63 -2.60 -10.71
CA ALA A 138 -12.38 -2.14 -11.88
C ALA A 138 -12.57 -0.60 -11.89
N ASP A 139 -12.87 -0.02 -10.73
CA ASP A 139 -13.01 1.42 -10.55
C ASP A 139 -11.67 2.14 -10.73
N THR A 140 -10.57 1.55 -10.26
CA THR A 140 -9.22 2.08 -10.50
C THR A 140 -8.91 2.15 -12.00
N GLU A 141 -9.20 1.08 -12.75
CA GLU A 141 -9.01 1.06 -14.20
C GLU A 141 -9.91 2.10 -14.91
N THR A 142 -11.17 2.19 -14.50
CA THR A 142 -12.12 3.18 -15.02
C THR A 142 -11.61 4.61 -14.78
N PHE A 143 -11.11 4.88 -13.59
CA PHE A 143 -10.51 6.16 -13.23
C PHE A 143 -9.28 6.47 -14.10
N LEU A 144 -8.34 5.53 -14.24
CA LEU A 144 -7.14 5.69 -15.06
C LEU A 144 -7.48 6.02 -16.53
N ASN A 145 -8.49 5.36 -17.09
CA ASN A 145 -8.95 5.60 -18.46
C ASN A 145 -9.61 6.96 -18.66
N ARG A 146 -10.19 7.51 -17.58
CA ARG A 146 -10.77 8.86 -17.62
C ARG A 146 -9.69 9.95 -17.56
N ILE A 147 -8.65 9.76 -16.75
CA ILE A 147 -7.61 10.79 -16.54
C ILE A 147 -6.52 10.75 -17.61
N VAL A 148 -6.24 9.56 -18.16
CA VAL A 148 -5.30 9.34 -19.26
C VAL A 148 -6.09 8.67 -20.38
N PRO A 149 -6.83 9.47 -21.17
CA PRO A 149 -7.67 8.95 -22.26
C PRO A 149 -6.82 8.37 -23.38
N GLU A 150 -7.42 7.53 -24.20
CA GLU A 150 -6.76 6.85 -25.32
C GLU A 150 -7.47 7.12 -26.64
N GLY A 151 -6.91 6.63 -27.73
CA GLY A 151 -7.50 6.69 -29.06
C GLY A 151 -7.26 8.01 -29.79
N ASN A 152 -7.90 8.15 -30.96
CA ASN A 152 -7.58 9.20 -31.94
C ASN A 152 -7.86 10.62 -31.46
N SER A 153 -8.73 10.79 -30.46
CA SER A 153 -9.03 12.09 -29.86
C SER A 153 -8.05 12.47 -28.74
N ALA A 154 -7.20 11.54 -28.29
CA ALA A 154 -6.25 11.80 -27.23
C ALA A 154 -5.03 12.57 -27.77
N PRO A 155 -4.53 13.61 -27.07
CA PRO A 155 -3.50 14.52 -27.57
C PRO A 155 -2.08 13.94 -27.44
N TRP A 156 -1.90 12.64 -27.67
CA TRP A 156 -0.62 11.96 -27.49
C TRP A 156 0.17 11.89 -28.79
N ARG A 157 1.48 12.14 -28.69
CA ARG A 157 2.40 12.08 -29.84
C ARG A 157 3.07 10.72 -30.02
N HIS A 158 3.18 9.95 -28.94
CA HIS A 158 3.84 8.64 -28.93
C HIS A 158 2.78 7.54 -29.11
N THR A 159 2.65 7.05 -30.34
CA THR A 159 1.59 6.10 -30.73
C THR A 159 2.13 4.98 -31.61
N MET A 160 3.44 4.73 -31.56
CA MET A 160 4.09 3.79 -32.50
C MET A 160 3.65 2.35 -32.24
N GLU A 161 3.36 2.01 -30.98
CA GLU A 161 2.89 0.67 -30.60
C GLU A 161 1.37 0.57 -30.42
N GLY A 162 0.61 1.58 -30.86
CA GLY A 162 -0.85 1.59 -30.80
C GLY A 162 -1.45 2.78 -30.03
N PRO A 163 -2.79 2.86 -29.94
CA PRO A 163 -3.50 3.93 -29.26
C PRO A 163 -3.34 3.93 -27.73
N ASP A 164 -2.93 2.80 -27.14
CA ASP A 164 -2.71 2.59 -25.71
C ASP A 164 -1.24 2.80 -25.28
N ASP A 165 -0.35 3.10 -26.23
CA ASP A 165 1.11 3.19 -26.05
C ASP A 165 1.54 4.30 -25.06
N MET A 166 1.39 5.59 -25.44
CA MET A 166 1.64 6.70 -24.52
C MET A 166 0.77 6.65 -23.25
N PRO A 167 -0.55 6.36 -23.33
CA PRO A 167 -1.37 6.20 -22.13
C PRO A 167 -0.78 5.24 -21.10
N ALA A 168 -0.29 4.08 -21.55
CA ALA A 168 0.31 3.09 -20.67
C ALA A 168 1.57 3.60 -19.96
N HIS A 169 2.40 4.39 -20.65
CA HIS A 169 3.58 5.04 -20.05
C HIS A 169 3.21 6.09 -19.00
N ILE A 170 2.19 6.90 -19.26
CA ILE A 170 1.72 7.91 -18.29
C ILE A 170 1.15 7.21 -17.06
N LYS A 171 0.21 6.27 -17.24
CA LYS A 171 -0.39 5.51 -16.14
C LYS A 171 0.67 4.76 -15.33
N SER A 172 1.66 4.19 -16.01
CA SER A 172 2.81 3.56 -15.37
C SER A 172 3.59 4.54 -14.50
N SER A 173 3.87 5.74 -15.00
CA SER A 173 4.61 6.78 -14.26
C SER A 173 3.82 7.33 -13.06
N MET A 174 2.49 7.27 -13.08
CA MET A 174 1.65 7.73 -11.96
C MET A 174 1.73 6.83 -10.74
N PHE A 175 1.75 5.51 -10.92
CA PHE A 175 1.92 4.55 -9.81
C PHE A 175 3.37 4.18 -9.55
N GLY A 176 4.18 4.11 -10.60
CA GLY A 176 5.57 3.69 -10.58
C GLY A 176 5.75 2.19 -10.82
N CYS A 177 7.01 1.80 -10.98
CA CYS A 177 7.41 0.43 -11.27
C CYS A 177 7.94 -0.32 -10.04
N GLN A 178 7.89 0.24 -8.85
CA GLN A 178 8.52 -0.38 -7.68
C GLN A 178 7.75 -0.22 -6.38
N LEU A 179 7.92 -1.19 -5.49
CA LEU A 179 7.40 -1.20 -4.13
C LEU A 179 8.50 -1.61 -3.16
N THR A 180 8.49 -1.06 -1.95
CA THR A 180 9.35 -1.49 -0.85
C THR A 180 8.46 -1.87 0.33
N ILE A 181 8.48 -3.13 0.73
CA ILE A 181 7.56 -3.72 1.70
C ILE A 181 8.35 -4.25 2.89
N PRO A 182 7.99 -3.91 4.14
CA PRO A 182 8.68 -4.45 5.31
C PRO A 182 8.51 -5.97 5.43
N ILE A 183 9.52 -6.64 5.94
CA ILE A 183 9.50 -8.08 6.27
C ILE A 183 9.51 -8.23 7.78
N THR A 184 8.66 -9.12 8.30
CA THR A 184 8.64 -9.46 9.74
C THR A 184 8.30 -10.93 9.91
N LYS A 185 9.15 -11.68 10.63
CA LYS A 185 8.97 -13.11 10.95
C LYS A 185 8.65 -13.95 9.70
N GLY A 186 9.44 -13.78 8.65
CA GLY A 186 9.31 -14.54 7.42
C GLY A 186 8.09 -14.20 6.56
N LYS A 187 7.49 -13.01 6.75
CA LYS A 187 6.29 -12.56 6.03
C LYS A 187 6.42 -11.13 5.55
N LEU A 188 5.78 -10.83 4.42
CA LEU A 188 5.52 -9.45 4.02
C LEU A 188 4.59 -8.80 5.05
N ASN A 189 5.05 -7.74 5.69
CA ASN A 189 4.34 -7.03 6.75
C ASN A 189 3.50 -5.89 6.15
N MET A 190 2.42 -6.28 5.48
CA MET A 190 1.39 -5.39 4.94
C MET A 190 0.15 -5.42 5.83
N GLY A 191 -0.69 -4.38 5.75
CA GLY A 191 -1.98 -4.35 6.44
C GLY A 191 -2.94 -5.42 5.92
N THR A 192 -3.97 -5.76 6.70
CA THR A 192 -4.95 -6.82 6.39
C THR A 192 -5.56 -6.69 4.99
N TRP A 193 -5.91 -5.45 4.61
CA TRP A 193 -6.54 -5.15 3.33
C TRP A 193 -5.54 -4.82 2.23
N GLN A 194 -4.23 -4.82 2.50
CA GLN A 194 -3.24 -4.46 1.51
C GLN A 194 -2.83 -5.66 0.66
N GLY A 195 -2.78 -5.45 -0.65
CA GLY A 195 -2.27 -6.41 -1.62
C GLY A 195 -1.44 -5.72 -2.70
N ILE A 196 -0.44 -6.44 -3.20
CA ILE A 196 0.39 -6.03 -4.33
C ILE A 196 -0.42 -6.24 -5.61
N TRP A 197 -0.60 -5.16 -6.35
CA TRP A 197 -1.26 -5.17 -7.65
C TRP A 197 -0.26 -5.00 -8.78
N LEU A 198 -0.49 -5.69 -9.89
CA LEU A 198 0.03 -5.34 -11.20
C LEU A 198 -1.08 -4.62 -11.96
N CYS A 199 -0.84 -3.37 -12.33
CA CYS A 199 -1.72 -2.63 -13.23
C CYS A 199 -1.17 -2.78 -14.65
N GLU A 200 -1.86 -3.58 -15.45
CA GLU A 200 -1.58 -3.76 -16.87
C GLU A 200 -2.32 -2.70 -17.68
N HIS A 201 -1.59 -1.86 -18.40
CA HIS A 201 -2.16 -0.74 -19.13
C HIS A 201 -2.27 -0.98 -20.64
N ARG A 202 -1.77 -2.12 -21.14
CA ARG A 202 -1.82 -2.48 -22.56
C ARG A 202 -2.95 -3.45 -22.87
N ASP A 203 -3.59 -3.27 -24.02
CA ASP A 203 -4.66 -4.15 -24.53
C ASP A 203 -4.11 -5.48 -25.06
N ALA A 204 -2.89 -5.46 -25.61
CA ALA A 204 -2.14 -6.62 -26.08
C ALA A 204 -0.90 -6.87 -25.19
N PRO A 205 -1.11 -7.37 -23.96
CA PRO A 205 -0.07 -7.51 -22.96
C PRO A 205 0.91 -8.64 -23.30
N THR A 206 2.17 -8.46 -22.90
CA THR A 206 3.20 -9.50 -22.91
C THR A 206 3.49 -9.95 -21.48
N PRO A 207 4.22 -11.07 -21.26
CA PRO A 207 4.60 -11.48 -19.91
C PRO A 207 5.37 -10.38 -19.18
N ARG A 208 5.04 -10.15 -17.91
CA ARG A 208 5.68 -9.10 -17.10
C ARG A 208 6.75 -9.71 -16.19
N ARG A 209 7.90 -9.04 -16.10
CA ARG A 209 9.06 -9.48 -15.32
C ARG A 209 9.18 -8.62 -14.07
N VAL A 210 9.20 -9.28 -12.92
CA VAL A 210 9.31 -8.64 -11.60
C VAL A 210 10.55 -9.17 -10.90
N VAL A 211 11.47 -8.29 -10.53
CA VAL A 211 12.63 -8.61 -9.70
C VAL A 211 12.25 -8.35 -8.25
N VAL A 212 12.35 -9.37 -7.40
CA VAL A 212 12.18 -9.23 -5.95
C VAL A 212 13.53 -9.38 -5.29
N THR A 213 13.96 -8.35 -4.56
CA THR A 213 15.16 -8.37 -3.74
C THR A 213 14.73 -8.35 -2.27
N LEU A 214 15.13 -9.36 -1.50
CA LEU A 214 14.93 -9.39 -0.05
C LEU A 214 16.26 -9.06 0.62
N ASN A 215 16.23 -8.19 1.61
CA ASN A 215 17.40 -7.86 2.41
C ASN A 215 17.03 -7.68 3.88
N GLY A 216 17.85 -8.19 4.79
CA GLY A 216 17.54 -8.17 6.22
C GLY A 216 18.33 -9.21 7.00
N ILE A 217 17.86 -9.50 8.22
CA ILE A 217 18.43 -10.50 9.13
C ILE A 217 17.46 -11.64 9.39
#